data_AF-A0A7Z9QEV1-F1
#
_entry.id   AF-A0A7Z9QEV1-F1
#
_cell.length_a   1.000
_cell.length_b   1.000
_cell.length_c   1.000
_cell.angle_alpha   90.00
_cell.angle_beta   90.00
_cell.angle_gamma   90.00
#
_symmetry.space_group_name_H-M   'P 1'
#
loop_
_entity.id
_entity.type
_entity.pdbx_description
1 polymer ?
#
loop_
_entity_poly.entity_id
_entity_poly.type
_entity_poly.pdbx_seq_one_letter_code
_entity_poly.pdbx_strand_id
1 'polypeptide(L)'
;MKSLFSALIIISLGASQDAPSSPDLSNGSENAVLDTASQQIPSGLDTGYKGFVWGSPSGTAIPTMLTKNESTDSLAVSQAFIGSLGSDSVAVTYFFADSGFWKVEIDIVIPLNNIDGQISDFRRLEKNISEVYGPPKSMNQQESGPSGSYSNLLNQKFSRAFYRSTWSVTPAVIELFLSTFVLLPASDLAIFSGNLSVLKLVYYNPDFMHSSQPVPEAKEIPSIFEIY
;
A
#
# COMPACT_ATOMS: atom_id res chain seq x y z
N MET A 1 -62.58 -15.32 3.28
CA MET A 1 -63.57 -14.67 4.18
C MET A 1 -62.87 -13.45 4.77
N LYS A 2 -63.13 -12.25 4.22
CA LYS A 2 -63.99 -11.17 4.80
C LYS A 2 -63.55 -10.74 6.22
N SER A 3 -63.38 -9.48 6.63
CA SER A 3 -63.11 -8.14 6.09
C SER A 3 -63.53 -7.12 7.18
N LEU A 4 -62.82 -5.99 7.28
CA LEU A 4 -63.20 -4.69 7.89
C LEU A 4 -63.33 -4.62 9.42
N PHE A 5 -63.15 -3.50 10.13
CA PHE A 5 -63.46 -2.05 9.99
C PHE A 5 -62.60 -1.30 11.04
N SER A 6 -62.45 0.03 11.17
CA SER A 6 -62.65 1.27 10.43
C SER A 6 -61.99 2.38 11.27
N ALA A 7 -61.65 3.51 10.65
CA ALA A 7 -61.14 4.71 11.30
C ALA A 7 -62.24 5.60 11.89
N LEU A 8 -61.91 6.47 12.85
CA LEU A 8 -62.68 7.68 13.17
C LEU A 8 -61.74 8.85 13.45
N ILE A 9 -61.92 9.93 12.68
CA ILE A 9 -61.26 11.23 12.77
C ILE A 9 -62.16 12.18 13.58
N ILE A 10 -61.57 12.99 14.46
CA ILE A 10 -62.24 14.16 15.05
C ILE A 10 -61.35 15.39 14.80
N ILE A 11 -61.95 16.40 14.16
CA ILE A 11 -61.40 17.73 13.92
C ILE A 11 -62.01 18.68 14.96
N SER A 12 -61.20 19.56 15.57
CA SER A 12 -61.71 20.81 16.15
C SER A 12 -60.73 21.97 15.90
N LEU A 13 -61.26 23.01 15.27
CA LEU A 13 -60.66 24.32 15.00
C LEU A 13 -60.83 25.25 16.21
N GLY A 14 -59.86 26.14 16.43
CA GLY A 14 -59.98 27.33 17.28
C GLY A 14 -58.81 28.30 17.06
N ALA A 15 -59.07 29.41 16.39
CA ALA A 15 -58.23 30.62 16.30
C ALA A 15 -58.40 31.46 17.60
N SER A 16 -57.64 32.50 17.98
CA SER A 16 -56.73 33.44 17.32
C SER A 16 -56.03 34.31 18.41
N GLN A 17 -55.09 35.14 17.96
CA GLN A 17 -54.71 36.49 18.45
C GLN A 17 -53.42 36.74 19.27
N ASP A 18 -52.48 37.36 18.54
CA ASP A 18 -51.73 38.60 18.78
C ASP A 18 -50.55 38.66 19.78
N ALA A 19 -49.37 38.92 19.19
CA ALA A 19 -48.18 39.55 19.78
C ALA A 19 -48.38 41.10 19.83
N PRO A 20 -47.56 41.94 20.51
CA PRO A 20 -46.09 42.03 20.34
C PRO A 20 -45.25 42.53 21.56
N SER A 21 -43.93 42.69 21.31
CA SER A 21 -42.92 43.58 21.95
C SER A 21 -41.85 42.99 22.90
N SER A 22 -40.59 43.01 22.41
CA SER A 22 -39.26 42.81 23.06
C SER A 22 -38.83 44.07 23.87
N PRO A 23 -37.67 44.18 24.59
CA PRO A 23 -36.43 43.37 24.55
C PRO A 23 -35.65 43.12 25.89
N ASP A 24 -34.55 42.36 25.75
CA ASP A 24 -33.28 42.34 26.50
C ASP A 24 -33.17 41.87 27.96
N LEU A 25 -32.45 40.74 28.14
CA LEU A 25 -31.13 40.64 28.83
C LEU A 25 -30.79 39.16 29.09
N SER A 26 -30.08 38.54 28.15
CA SER A 26 -29.47 37.22 28.33
C SER A 26 -28.11 37.36 29.02
N ASN A 27 -27.99 36.84 30.24
CA ASN A 27 -26.71 36.55 30.87
C ASN A 27 -26.81 35.15 31.50
N GLY A 28 -26.04 34.18 30.99
CA GLY A 28 -26.04 32.84 31.56
C GLY A 28 -25.46 31.75 30.68
N SER A 29 -24.21 31.38 31.00
CA SER A 29 -23.51 30.13 30.69
C SER A 29 -23.15 29.84 29.22
N GLU A 30 -21.92 30.22 28.86
CA GLU A 30 -21.14 29.58 27.81
C GLU A 30 -20.84 28.12 28.22
N ASN A 31 -21.70 27.20 27.82
CA ASN A 31 -21.26 25.81 27.66
C ASN A 31 -20.46 25.77 26.36
N ALA A 32 -19.13 25.71 26.50
CA ALA A 32 -18.23 25.38 25.41
C ALA A 32 -18.64 24.02 24.84
N VAL A 33 -19.39 24.06 23.74
CA VAL A 33 -19.56 22.91 22.85
C VAL A 33 -18.18 22.65 22.28
N LEU A 34 -17.46 21.70 22.88
CA LEU A 34 -16.33 21.03 22.26
C LEU A 34 -16.89 20.35 21.01
N ASP A 35 -16.86 21.09 19.91
CA ASP A 35 -17.08 20.60 18.57
C ASP A 35 -16.04 19.51 18.35
N THR A 36 -16.45 18.26 18.61
CA THR A 36 -15.69 17.09 18.19
C THR A 36 -15.90 17.00 16.70
N ALA A 37 -15.23 17.90 15.97
CA ALA A 37 -14.96 17.69 14.56
C ALA A 37 -14.27 16.33 14.51
N SER A 38 -15.00 15.32 14.03
CA SER A 38 -14.42 14.07 13.58
C SER A 38 -13.26 14.47 12.67
N GLN A 39 -12.02 14.35 13.17
CA GLN A 39 -10.82 14.55 12.38
C GLN A 39 -10.94 13.58 11.21
N GLN A 40 -11.34 14.13 10.07
CA GLN A 40 -11.50 13.39 8.84
C GLN A 40 -10.09 12.97 8.47
N ILE A 41 -9.75 11.71 8.76
CA ILE A 41 -8.45 11.13 8.46
C ILE A 41 -8.25 11.33 6.96
N PRO A 42 -7.22 12.10 6.52
CA PRO A 42 -6.98 12.33 5.11
C PRO A 42 -6.84 10.98 4.40
N SER A 43 -7.80 10.68 3.53
CA SER A 43 -8.00 9.36 2.94
C SER A 43 -7.61 9.39 1.48
N GLY A 44 -6.33 9.62 1.20
CA GLY A 44 -5.83 9.66 -0.18
C GLY A 44 -4.32 9.80 -0.25
N LEU A 45 -3.76 9.44 -1.41
CA LEU A 45 -2.32 9.57 -1.68
C LEU A 45 -1.84 11.03 -1.80
N ASP A 46 -2.79 11.96 -1.91
CA ASP A 46 -2.59 13.41 -1.86
C ASP A 46 -2.02 13.89 -0.52
N THR A 47 -2.33 13.17 0.56
CA THR A 47 -2.01 13.55 1.94
C THR A 47 -1.14 12.52 2.66
N GLY A 48 -1.25 11.24 2.32
CA GLY A 48 -0.49 10.20 2.98
C GLY A 48 -0.75 8.80 2.43
N TYR A 49 -0.35 7.78 3.18
CA TYR A 49 -0.71 6.40 2.90
C TYR A 49 -1.57 5.83 4.02
N LYS A 50 -2.81 5.43 3.70
CA LYS A 50 -3.79 4.86 4.64
C LYS A 50 -3.93 5.65 5.96
N GLY A 51 -4.00 6.98 5.85
CA GLY A 51 -4.13 7.88 6.99
C GLY A 51 -2.81 8.22 7.70
N PHE A 52 -1.67 7.67 7.28
CA PHE A 52 -0.35 8.10 7.73
C PHE A 52 0.21 9.18 6.80
N VAL A 53 0.34 10.40 7.32
CA VAL A 53 0.62 11.62 6.54
C VAL A 53 2.06 11.64 6.02
N TRP A 54 2.27 12.04 4.76
CA TRP A 54 3.61 12.24 4.20
C TRP A 54 4.42 13.25 5.04
N GLY A 55 5.72 13.01 5.22
CA GLY A 55 6.59 13.82 6.05
C GLY A 55 6.48 13.61 7.56
N SER A 56 5.62 12.68 8.02
CA SER A 56 5.51 12.36 9.45
C SER A 56 6.85 11.86 10.03
N PRO A 57 7.26 12.29 11.23
CA PRO A 57 8.47 11.80 11.90
C PRO A 57 8.43 10.29 12.17
N SER A 58 9.60 9.63 12.21
CA SER A 58 9.73 8.18 12.43
C SER A 58 9.22 7.68 13.78
N GLY A 59 9.07 8.55 14.78
CA GLY A 59 8.46 8.21 16.07
C GLY A 59 6.93 8.28 16.11
N THR A 60 6.29 8.70 15.02
CA THR A 60 4.84 8.85 14.96
C THR A 60 4.17 7.47 14.92
N ALA A 61 3.11 7.28 15.71
CA ALA A 61 2.34 6.05 15.70
C ALA A 61 1.65 5.87 14.33
N ILE A 62 1.92 4.75 13.67
CA ILE A 62 1.32 4.41 12.38
C ILE A 62 -0.08 3.81 12.63
N PRO A 63 -1.16 4.39 12.09
CA PRO A 63 -2.51 3.85 12.24
C PRO A 63 -2.68 2.60 11.37
N THR A 64 -2.37 1.43 11.90
CA THR A 64 -2.48 0.15 11.18
C THR A 64 -3.01 -0.97 12.08
N MET A 65 -3.72 -1.91 11.47
CA MET A 65 -4.16 -3.16 12.10
C MET A 65 -3.14 -4.29 11.95
N LEU A 66 -2.04 -4.04 11.24
CA LEU A 66 -0.96 -5.01 11.04
C LEU A 66 -0.15 -5.17 12.34
N THR A 67 0.41 -6.35 12.53
CA THR A 67 1.25 -6.63 13.70
C THR A 67 2.63 -6.06 13.46
N LYS A 68 3.13 -5.25 14.40
CA LYS A 68 4.49 -4.70 14.31
C LYS A 68 5.51 -5.84 14.31
N ASN A 69 6.45 -5.79 13.38
CA ASN A 69 7.58 -6.72 13.32
C ASN A 69 8.73 -6.13 14.15
N GLU A 70 9.01 -6.72 15.31
CA GLU A 70 9.98 -6.24 16.30
C GLU A 70 11.45 -6.31 15.84
N SER A 71 11.70 -6.72 14.59
CA SER A 71 12.97 -6.51 13.88
C SER A 71 13.22 -5.02 13.67
N THR A 72 13.61 -4.34 14.75
CA THR A 72 13.78 -2.89 14.79
C THR A 72 15.09 -2.51 14.12
N ASP A 73 15.01 -1.69 13.07
CA ASP A 73 16.16 -0.94 12.61
C ASP A 73 16.60 0.03 13.72
N SER A 74 17.80 -0.18 14.25
CA SER A 74 18.38 0.64 15.32
C SER A 74 18.50 2.13 14.97
N LEU A 75 18.45 2.47 13.68
CA LEU A 75 18.55 3.84 13.19
C LEU A 75 17.18 4.49 12.95
N ALA A 76 16.08 3.80 13.25
CA ALA A 76 14.71 4.26 13.04
C ALA A 76 14.43 4.78 11.61
N VAL A 77 15.15 4.26 10.61
CA VAL A 77 14.96 4.61 9.19
C VAL A 77 13.74 3.88 8.62
N SER A 78 13.29 2.82 9.29
CA SER A 78 12.09 2.09 8.90
C SER A 78 11.32 1.48 10.07
N GLN A 79 10.03 1.24 9.85
CA GLN A 79 9.16 0.46 10.72
C GLN A 79 8.44 -0.62 9.89
N ALA A 80 8.62 -1.88 10.28
CA ALA A 80 8.06 -3.03 9.59
C ALA A 80 6.86 -3.62 10.33
N PHE A 81 5.89 -4.11 9.55
CA PHE A 81 4.68 -4.75 10.02
C PHE A 81 4.40 -5.98 9.17
N ILE A 82 3.70 -6.96 9.73
CA ILE A 82 3.28 -8.18 9.04
C ILE A 82 1.79 -8.40 9.23
N GLY A 83 1.14 -9.00 8.25
CA GLY A 83 -0.26 -9.36 8.33
C GLY A 83 -0.85 -9.64 6.95
N SER A 84 -2.12 -9.30 6.76
CA SER A 84 -2.84 -9.57 5.52
C SER A 84 -3.47 -8.30 4.97
N LEU A 85 -3.40 -8.14 3.64
CA LEU A 85 -4.10 -7.11 2.88
C LEU A 85 -5.03 -7.80 1.88
N GLY A 86 -6.33 -7.82 2.19
CA GLY A 86 -7.29 -8.61 1.40
C GLY A 86 -6.98 -10.10 1.50
N SER A 87 -6.78 -10.76 0.37
CA SER A 87 -6.41 -12.18 0.29
C SER A 87 -4.90 -12.44 0.47
N ASP A 88 -4.08 -11.38 0.45
CA ASP A 88 -2.64 -11.51 0.31
C ASP A 88 -1.96 -11.37 1.68
N SER A 89 -1.05 -12.31 1.99
CA SER A 89 -0.15 -12.18 3.14
C SER A 89 1.01 -11.26 2.76
N VAL A 90 1.33 -10.30 3.63
CA VAL A 90 2.28 -9.24 3.30
C VAL A 90 3.19 -8.88 4.48
N ALA A 91 4.38 -8.39 4.15
CA ALA A 91 5.18 -7.57 5.03
C ALA A 91 5.16 -6.12 4.51
N VAL A 92 4.81 -5.17 5.37
CA VAL A 92 4.70 -3.75 5.04
C VAL A 92 5.76 -2.98 5.79
N THR A 93 6.59 -2.24 5.07
CA THR A 93 7.67 -1.45 5.66
C THR A 93 7.49 0.02 5.32
N TYR A 94 7.37 0.84 6.35
CA TYR A 94 7.32 2.31 6.24
C TYR A 94 8.75 2.84 6.35
N PHE A 95 9.13 3.72 5.43
CA PHE A 95 10.47 4.31 5.36
C PHE A 95 10.43 5.81 5.63
N PHE A 96 11.45 6.26 6.34
CA PHE A 96 11.63 7.64 6.77
C PHE A 96 12.94 8.18 6.22
N ALA A 97 12.91 9.41 5.76
CA ALA A 97 14.08 10.21 5.39
C ALA A 97 14.15 11.40 6.35
N ASP A 98 15.05 12.34 6.12
CA ASP A 98 15.19 13.51 7.00
C ASP A 98 13.98 14.43 6.93
N SER A 99 13.31 14.47 5.77
CA SER A 99 12.01 15.10 5.57
C SER A 99 10.83 14.31 6.15
N GLY A 100 11.06 13.15 6.79
CA GLY A 100 10.05 12.29 7.39
C GLY A 100 9.57 11.15 6.48
N PHE A 101 8.37 10.65 6.74
CA PHE A 101 7.76 9.53 6.01
C PHE A 101 7.62 9.83 4.52
N TRP A 102 8.20 8.99 3.67
CA TRP A 102 8.22 9.24 2.22
C TRP A 102 7.85 8.04 1.37
N LYS A 103 7.91 6.81 1.92
CA LYS A 103 7.63 5.59 1.17
C LYS A 103 7.10 4.49 2.06
N VAL A 104 6.19 3.70 1.52
CA VAL A 104 5.84 2.38 2.04
C VAL A 104 6.13 1.32 0.97
N GLU A 105 6.78 0.25 1.38
CA GLU A 105 6.95 -0.96 0.57
C GLU A 105 6.08 -2.09 1.14
N ILE A 106 5.48 -2.86 0.24
CA ILE A 106 4.62 -4.00 0.57
C ILE A 106 5.21 -5.19 -0.16
N ASP A 107 5.89 -6.05 0.58
CA ASP A 107 6.38 -7.34 0.12
C ASP A 107 5.23 -8.35 0.18
N ILE A 108 4.80 -8.84 -0.98
CA ILE A 108 3.69 -9.78 -1.11
C ILE A 108 4.24 -11.20 -1.12
N VAL A 109 3.73 -12.04 -0.24
CA VAL A 109 4.14 -13.45 -0.16
C VAL A 109 3.57 -14.21 -1.35
N ILE A 110 4.46 -14.75 -2.19
CA ILE A 110 4.12 -15.51 -3.39
C ILE A 110 4.76 -16.91 -3.38
N PRO A 111 4.13 -17.92 -4.00
CA PRO A 111 4.73 -19.25 -4.13
C PRO A 111 5.99 -19.18 -5.00
N LEU A 112 7.11 -19.76 -4.58
CA LEU A 112 8.41 -19.59 -5.24
C LEU A 112 8.65 -20.51 -6.44
N ASN A 113 7.80 -21.51 -6.68
CA ASN A 113 8.02 -22.57 -7.68
C ASN A 113 7.02 -22.54 -8.85
N ASN A 114 6.19 -21.50 -8.95
CA ASN A 114 5.12 -21.43 -9.94
C ASN A 114 5.14 -20.07 -10.65
N ILE A 115 5.92 -19.98 -11.74
CA ILE A 115 6.08 -18.74 -12.48
C ILE A 115 4.76 -18.22 -13.05
N ASP A 116 3.91 -19.11 -13.57
CA ASP A 116 2.60 -18.72 -14.13
C ASP A 116 1.67 -18.18 -13.04
N GLY A 117 1.70 -18.80 -11.85
CA GLY A 117 0.99 -18.32 -10.67
C GLY A 117 1.47 -16.93 -10.23
N GLN A 118 2.78 -16.71 -10.18
CA GLN A 118 3.37 -15.43 -9.82
C GLN A 118 3.02 -14.32 -10.82
N ILE A 119 3.03 -14.62 -12.13
CA ILE A 119 2.60 -13.69 -13.18
C ILE A 119 1.10 -13.39 -13.03
N SER A 120 0.29 -14.40 -12.71
CA SER A 120 -1.14 -14.23 -12.45
C SER A 120 -1.39 -13.32 -11.25
N ASP A 121 -0.65 -13.49 -10.16
CA ASP A 121 -0.71 -12.65 -8.96
C ASP A 121 -0.36 -11.20 -9.29
N PHE A 122 0.71 -10.96 -10.07
CA PHE A 122 1.06 -9.61 -10.54
C PHE A 122 -0.09 -8.98 -11.34
N ARG A 123 -0.65 -9.70 -12.33
CA ARG A 123 -1.72 -9.18 -13.18
C ARG A 123 -3.00 -8.90 -12.38
N ARG A 124 -3.31 -9.73 -11.38
CA ARG A 124 -4.42 -9.48 -10.45
C ARG A 124 -4.23 -8.16 -9.72
N LEU A 125 -3.06 -7.94 -9.14
CA LEU A 125 -2.75 -6.70 -8.41
C LEU A 125 -2.74 -5.48 -9.32
N GLU A 126 -2.12 -5.58 -10.50
CA GLU A 126 -2.13 -4.52 -11.50
C GLU A 126 -3.56 -4.10 -11.87
N LYS A 127 -4.44 -5.08 -12.10
CA LYS A 127 -5.86 -4.85 -12.37
C LYS A 127 -6.53 -4.13 -11.18
N ASN A 128 -6.34 -4.63 -9.96
CA ASN A 128 -6.94 -4.03 -8.76
C ASN A 128 -6.49 -2.59 -8.53
N ILE A 129 -5.19 -2.28 -8.75
CA ILE A 129 -4.67 -0.92 -8.65
C ILE A 129 -5.27 -0.05 -9.76
N SER A 130 -5.38 -0.59 -10.98
CA SER A 130 -5.91 0.14 -12.13
C SER A 130 -7.41 0.44 -12.01
N GLU A 131 -8.16 -0.36 -11.26
CA GLU A 131 -9.57 -0.07 -10.93
C GLU A 131 -9.71 1.20 -10.07
N VAL A 132 -8.69 1.55 -9.27
CA VAL A 132 -8.71 2.71 -8.38
C VAL A 132 -8.05 3.93 -9.03
N TYR A 133 -6.91 3.75 -9.69
CA TYR A 133 -6.06 4.85 -10.18
C TYR A 133 -6.03 4.99 -11.71
N GLY A 134 -6.81 4.19 -12.43
CA GLY A 134 -6.78 4.13 -13.89
C GLY A 134 -5.59 3.30 -14.42
N PRO A 135 -5.43 3.20 -15.76
CA PRO A 135 -4.37 2.39 -16.35
C PRO A 135 -2.97 2.88 -15.96
N PRO A 136 -1.96 1.99 -15.90
CA PRO A 136 -0.59 2.38 -15.62
C PRO A 136 -0.06 3.34 -16.68
N LYS A 137 0.72 4.32 -16.25
CA LYS A 137 1.43 5.28 -17.10
C LYS A 137 2.55 4.62 -17.90
N SER A 138 3.18 3.59 -17.34
CA SER A 138 4.25 2.82 -17.98
C SER A 138 4.16 1.36 -17.56
N MET A 139 4.53 0.48 -18.49
CA MET A 139 4.61 -0.97 -18.30
C MET A 139 5.90 -1.49 -18.94
N ASN A 140 6.60 -2.38 -18.26
CA ASN A 140 7.74 -3.11 -18.79
C ASN A 140 7.57 -4.60 -18.46
N GLN A 141 7.64 -5.45 -19.48
CA GLN A 141 7.43 -6.89 -19.34
C GLN A 141 8.49 -7.64 -20.15
N GLN A 142 9.13 -8.61 -19.52
CA GLN A 142 10.09 -9.50 -20.15
C GLN A 142 9.94 -10.89 -19.57
N GLU A 143 9.70 -11.86 -20.45
CA GLU A 143 9.70 -13.27 -20.10
C GLU A 143 10.79 -13.99 -20.88
N SER A 144 11.42 -14.97 -20.24
CA SER A 144 12.43 -15.79 -20.87
C SER A 144 12.45 -17.13 -20.17
N GLY A 145 12.31 -18.19 -20.95
CA GLY A 145 12.22 -19.54 -20.40
C GLY A 145 13.06 -20.52 -21.20
N PRO A 146 13.22 -21.74 -20.66
CA PRO A 146 13.89 -22.81 -21.38
C PRO A 146 13.14 -23.12 -22.67
N SER A 147 13.83 -22.94 -23.80
CA SER A 147 13.38 -23.45 -25.08
C SER A 147 13.77 -24.93 -25.20
N GLY A 148 12.79 -25.77 -25.55
CA GLY A 148 12.98 -27.21 -25.78
C GLY A 148 12.70 -28.11 -24.57
N SER A 149 12.61 -29.41 -24.86
CA SER A 149 12.41 -30.48 -23.87
C SER A 149 13.65 -30.71 -23.00
N TYR A 150 13.43 -31.21 -21.79
CA TYR A 150 14.49 -31.59 -20.86
C TYR A 150 15.01 -32.98 -21.23
N SER A 151 16.31 -33.11 -21.48
CA SER A 151 16.91 -34.41 -21.83
C SER A 151 17.01 -35.36 -20.63
N ASN A 152 17.13 -34.83 -19.41
CA ASN A 152 17.08 -35.56 -18.14
C ASN A 152 16.94 -34.56 -16.96
N LEU A 153 16.89 -35.08 -15.72
CA LEU A 153 16.76 -34.29 -14.48
C LEU A 153 17.99 -33.39 -14.17
N LEU A 154 19.16 -33.70 -14.73
CA LEU A 154 20.38 -32.88 -14.58
C LEU A 154 20.43 -31.72 -15.58
N ASN A 155 19.62 -31.76 -16.64
CA ASN A 155 19.49 -30.67 -17.61
C ASN A 155 18.53 -29.60 -17.07
N GLN A 156 18.90 -29.01 -15.93
CA GLN A 156 18.12 -27.96 -15.28
C GLN A 156 18.35 -26.61 -15.96
N LYS A 157 17.27 -25.84 -16.09
CA LYS A 157 17.24 -24.52 -16.70
C LYS A 157 16.37 -23.59 -15.85
N PHE A 158 16.47 -22.28 -16.09
CA PHE A 158 15.65 -21.30 -15.40
C PHE A 158 14.60 -20.71 -16.33
N SER A 159 13.37 -20.61 -15.82
CA SER A 159 12.38 -19.68 -16.34
C SER A 159 12.43 -18.40 -15.54
N ARG A 160 12.36 -17.26 -16.20
CA ARG A 160 12.41 -15.93 -15.58
C ARG A 160 11.35 -15.02 -16.15
N ALA A 161 10.81 -14.17 -15.29
CA ALA A 161 9.92 -13.11 -15.68
C ALA A 161 10.23 -11.83 -14.91
N PHE A 162 10.11 -10.71 -15.62
CA PHE A 162 10.21 -9.37 -15.08
C PHE A 162 8.99 -8.59 -15.53
N TYR A 163 8.28 -8.01 -14.57
CA TYR A 163 7.13 -7.16 -14.81
C TYR A 163 7.25 -5.92 -13.93
N ARG A 164 6.96 -4.74 -14.49
CA ARG A 164 6.90 -3.48 -13.75
C ARG A 164 5.81 -2.58 -14.33
N SER A 165 4.98 -2.02 -13.46
CA SER A 165 3.92 -1.09 -13.82
C SER A 165 3.92 0.10 -12.86
N THR A 166 3.67 1.30 -13.41
CA THR A 166 3.81 2.56 -12.68
C THR A 166 2.59 3.45 -12.87
N TRP A 167 2.09 4.05 -11.79
CA TRP A 167 1.01 5.05 -11.80
C TRP A 167 1.48 6.36 -11.19
N SER A 168 1.00 7.48 -11.72
CA SER A 168 1.30 8.82 -11.24
C SER A 168 0.05 9.40 -10.59
N VAL A 169 0.06 9.58 -9.27
CA VAL A 169 -1.08 10.06 -8.47
C VAL A 169 -0.61 11.24 -7.63
N THR A 170 -0.57 12.43 -8.22
CA THR A 170 0.05 13.63 -7.62
C THR A 170 -0.39 13.85 -6.16
N PRO A 171 0.56 14.00 -5.22
CA PRO A 171 2.01 14.10 -5.40
C PRO A 171 2.73 12.73 -5.41
N ALA A 172 2.04 11.64 -5.12
CA ALA A 172 2.62 10.30 -5.00
C ALA A 172 2.80 9.55 -6.33
N VAL A 173 3.62 8.50 -6.27
CA VAL A 173 3.83 7.52 -7.32
C VAL A 173 3.58 6.14 -6.76
N ILE A 174 3.00 5.27 -7.59
CA ILE A 174 2.76 3.86 -7.27
C ILE A 174 3.62 3.02 -8.22
N GLU A 175 4.34 2.05 -7.69
CA GLU A 175 5.08 1.06 -8.48
C GLU A 175 4.77 -0.35 -8.04
N LEU A 176 4.37 -1.20 -8.98
CA LEU A 176 4.24 -2.63 -8.80
C LEU A 176 5.34 -3.31 -9.61
N PHE A 177 6.10 -4.21 -8.99
CA PHE A 177 7.07 -5.02 -9.74
C PHE A 177 7.06 -6.49 -9.31
N LEU A 178 7.31 -7.36 -10.29
CA LEU A 178 7.62 -8.77 -10.11
C LEU A 178 8.99 -9.05 -10.74
N SER A 179 9.87 -9.69 -9.99
CA SER A 179 11.08 -10.30 -10.52
C SER A 179 11.14 -11.74 -10.05
N THR A 180 11.20 -12.67 -10.98
CA THR A 180 11.18 -14.09 -10.66
C THR A 180 12.14 -14.92 -11.51
N PHE A 181 12.70 -15.94 -10.86
CA PHE A 181 13.60 -16.94 -11.38
C PHE A 181 13.21 -18.30 -10.77
N VAL A 182 12.65 -19.19 -11.59
CA VAL A 182 12.17 -20.51 -11.19
C VAL A 182 12.96 -21.59 -11.92
N LEU A 183 13.52 -22.53 -11.17
CA LEU A 183 14.25 -23.68 -11.68
C LEU A 183 13.29 -24.73 -12.25
N LEU A 184 13.60 -25.23 -13.45
CA LEU A 184 12.83 -26.26 -14.14
C LEU A 184 13.75 -27.34 -14.76
N PRO A 185 13.36 -28.63 -14.73
CA PRO A 185 12.19 -29.15 -14.03
C PRO A 185 12.41 -29.09 -12.51
N ALA A 186 11.30 -29.01 -11.76
CA ALA A 186 11.37 -29.15 -10.31
C ALA A 186 11.91 -30.55 -9.97
N SER A 187 12.95 -30.60 -9.13
CA SER A 187 13.59 -31.85 -8.72
C SER A 187 14.12 -31.72 -7.30
N ASP A 188 13.99 -32.80 -6.52
CA ASP A 188 14.54 -32.89 -5.17
C ASP A 188 16.08 -32.99 -5.18
N LEU A 189 16.68 -33.31 -6.33
CA LEU A 189 18.12 -33.40 -6.56
C LEU A 189 18.61 -32.24 -7.44
N ALA A 190 18.18 -31.02 -7.11
CA ALA A 190 18.56 -29.85 -7.86
C ALA A 190 20.07 -29.57 -7.75
N ILE A 191 20.73 -29.42 -8.90
CA ILE A 191 22.13 -29.00 -9.02
C ILE A 191 22.26 -27.54 -8.59
N PHE A 192 21.29 -26.71 -8.98
CA PHE A 192 21.21 -25.32 -8.55
C PHE A 192 20.25 -25.19 -7.37
N SER A 193 20.68 -24.52 -6.32
CA SER A 193 19.82 -24.21 -5.17
C SER A 193 19.01 -22.95 -5.42
N GLY A 194 17.72 -23.02 -5.08
CA GLY A 194 16.89 -21.84 -4.87
C GLY A 194 16.11 -21.36 -6.09
N ASN A 195 14.90 -20.89 -5.78
CA ASN A 195 14.13 -20.00 -6.64
C ASN A 195 14.17 -18.62 -6.00
N LEU A 196 14.20 -17.58 -6.81
CA LEU A 196 14.19 -16.19 -6.34
C LEU A 196 13.00 -15.51 -6.95
N SER A 197 12.01 -15.17 -6.13
CA SER A 197 10.81 -14.49 -6.59
C SER A 197 10.44 -13.40 -5.61
N VAL A 198 10.27 -12.19 -6.12
CA VAL A 198 9.90 -11.00 -5.35
C VAL A 198 8.75 -10.33 -6.08
N LEU A 199 7.63 -10.15 -5.39
CA LEU A 199 6.50 -9.34 -5.82
C LEU A 199 6.32 -8.21 -4.80
N LYS A 200 6.49 -6.98 -5.25
CA LYS A 200 6.50 -5.82 -4.36
C LYS A 200 5.69 -4.68 -4.94
N LEU A 201 4.93 -4.05 -4.05
CA LEU A 201 4.14 -2.86 -4.32
C LEU A 201 4.66 -1.71 -3.46
N VAL A 202 4.91 -0.57 -4.09
CA VAL A 202 5.50 0.61 -3.46
C VAL A 202 4.60 1.81 -3.68
N TYR A 203 4.38 2.58 -2.62
CA TYR A 203 3.80 3.91 -2.69
C TYR A 203 4.81 4.89 -2.12
N TYR A 204 5.11 5.96 -2.84
CA TYR A 204 6.05 6.96 -2.35
C TYR A 204 5.70 8.36 -2.82
N ASN A 205 6.12 9.36 -2.05
CA ASN A 205 6.00 10.76 -2.41
C ASN A 205 7.41 11.34 -2.65
N PRO A 206 7.76 11.68 -3.91
CA PRO A 206 9.04 12.28 -4.28
C PRO A 206 9.38 13.57 -3.51
N ASP A 207 8.38 14.35 -3.12
CA ASP A 207 8.57 15.63 -2.41
C ASP A 207 9.20 15.44 -1.02
N PHE A 208 9.18 14.22 -0.48
CA PHE A 208 9.76 13.86 0.81
C PHE A 208 10.97 12.92 0.68
N MET A 209 11.54 12.75 -0.53
CA MET A 209 12.73 11.91 -0.77
C MET A 209 14.05 12.64 -0.49
N HIS A 210 14.15 13.40 0.60
CA HIS A 210 15.34 14.19 0.91
C HIS A 210 16.20 13.54 2.00
N SER A 211 17.46 13.28 1.66
CA SER A 211 18.51 12.93 2.62
C SER A 211 19.52 14.08 2.69
N SER A 212 19.85 14.51 3.90
CA SER A 212 20.92 15.44 4.23
C SER A 212 22.28 14.74 4.31
N GLN A 213 22.32 13.40 4.20
CA GLN A 213 23.58 12.67 4.17
C GLN A 213 24.36 13.03 2.89
N PRO A 214 25.64 13.43 3.01
CA PRO A 214 26.46 13.67 1.84
C PRO A 214 26.57 12.37 1.03
N VAL A 215 26.46 12.49 -0.30
CA VAL A 215 26.71 11.36 -1.21
C VAL A 215 28.10 10.80 -0.87
N PRO A 216 28.22 9.50 -0.53
CA PRO A 216 29.51 8.91 -0.26
C PRO A 216 30.43 9.16 -1.46
N GLU A 217 31.63 9.69 -1.21
CA GLU A 217 32.63 9.82 -2.27
C GLU A 217 32.79 8.46 -2.95
N ALA A 218 32.76 8.47 -4.29
CA ALA A 218 32.92 7.26 -5.07
C ALA A 218 34.24 6.61 -4.68
N LYS A 219 34.19 5.45 -4.02
CA LYS A 219 35.39 4.65 -3.79
C LYS A 219 35.96 4.28 -5.16
N GLU A 220 37.23 4.60 -5.38
CA GLU A 220 37.96 4.07 -6.54
C GLU A 220 37.84 2.54 -6.49
N ILE A 221 37.18 1.98 -7.51
CA ILE A 221 37.07 0.54 -7.67
C ILE A 221 38.45 0.07 -8.13
N PRO A 222 39.14 -0.81 -7.36
CA PRO A 222 40.42 -1.34 -7.78
C PRO A 222 40.28 -2.00 -9.15
N SER A 223 41.34 -1.92 -9.93
CA SER A 223 41.33 -2.44 -11.29
C SER A 223 40.95 -3.92 -11.30
N ILE A 224 40.26 -4.38 -12.34
CA ILE A 224 39.99 -5.82 -12.51
C ILE A 224 41.29 -6.65 -12.51
N PHE A 225 42.42 -6.01 -12.84
CA PHE A 225 43.76 -6.60 -12.80
C PHE A 225 44.38 -6.72 -11.39
N GLU A 226 43.72 -6.18 -10.36
CA GLU A 226 44.16 -6.24 -8.95
C GLU A 226 43.36 -7.26 -8.12
N ILE A 227 42.28 -7.84 -8.68
CA ILE A 227 41.37 -8.78 -8.01
C ILE A 227 41.42 -10.21 -8.58
N TYR A 228 42.35 -10.51 -9.50
CA TYR A 228 42.62 -11.85 -10.03
C TYR A 228 44.10 -12.22 -9.92
#